data_AF-A0A9P9TZJ6-F1
#
_entry.id   AF-A0A9P9TZJ6-F1
#
_cell.length_a   1.000
_cell.length_b   1.000
_cell.length_c   1.000
_cell.angle_alpha   90.00
_cell.angle_beta   90.00
_cell.angle_gamma   90.00
#
_symmetry.space_group_name_H-M   'P 1'
#
loop_
_entity.id
_entity.type
_entity.pdbx_description
1 polymer ?
#
loop_
_entity_poly.entity_id
_entity_poly.type
_entity_poly.pdbx_seq_one_letter_code
_entity_poly.pdbx_strand_id
1 'polypeptide(L)' 'MSGSPGNCNKWSLVTDGLTCTALASQAGITLQQFLAWNLAVSSDCVTNYWLGEAYCIGVSSA' A
#
# COMPACT_ATOMS: atom_id res chain seq x y z
N MET A 1 11.31 2.42 9.10
CA MET A 1 10.19 1.46 9.09
C MET A 1 10.32 0.62 7.83
N SER A 2 10.71 -0.64 7.99
CA SER A 2 11.15 -1.55 6.93
C SER A 2 9.98 -2.44 6.47
N GLY A 3 9.01 -1.83 5.79
CA GLY A 3 7.84 -2.53 5.24
C GLY A 3 7.62 -2.30 3.74
N SER A 4 8.32 -1.33 3.15
CA SER A 4 8.16 -0.93 1.74
C SER A 4 9.44 -1.15 0.93
N PRO A 5 9.33 -1.48 -0.37
CA PRO A 5 10.49 -1.73 -1.21
C PRO A 5 11.33 -0.46 -1.37
N GLY A 6 12.65 -0.62 -1.44
CA GLY A 6 13.60 0.50 -1.54
C GLY A 6 13.44 1.34 -2.82
N ASN A 7 12.77 0.81 -3.84
CA ASN A 7 12.43 1.50 -5.09
C ASN A 7 10.98 2.01 -5.14
N CYS A 8 10.30 2.15 -3.99
CA CYS A 8 8.99 2.79 -3.95
C CYS A 8 9.08 4.25 -4.42
N ASN A 9 8.37 4.58 -5.49
CA ASN A 9 8.36 5.92 -6.08
C ASN A 9 6.98 6.60 -6.03
N LYS A 10 5.95 5.90 -5.56
CA LYS A 10 4.61 6.45 -5.36
C LYS A 10 4.01 5.97 -4.05
N TRP A 11 3.41 6.91 -3.34
CA TRP A 11 2.80 6.69 -2.02
C TRP A 11 1.36 7.18 -2.03
N SER A 12 0.48 6.48 -1.33
CA SER A 12 -0.91 6.87 -1.11
C SER A 12 -1.20 6.98 0.37
N LEU A 13 -1.74 8.12 0.79
CA LEU A 13 -2.19 8.36 2.15
C LEU A 13 -3.55 7.68 2.38
N VAL A 14 -3.70 6.94 3.47
CA VAL A 14 -4.98 6.34 3.84
C VAL A 14 -5.87 7.39 4.49
N THR A 15 -6.98 7.70 3.83
CA THR A 15 -8.05 8.55 4.37
C THR A 15 -9.19 7.72 4.93
N ASP A 16 -10.11 8.35 5.65
CA ASP A 16 -11.21 7.65 6.30
C ASP A 16 -12.09 6.94 5.24
N GLY A 17 -12.45 5.69 5.54
CA GLY A 17 -13.18 4.81 4.61
C GLY A 17 -12.36 4.24 3.44
N LEU A 18 -11.06 4.56 3.29
CA LEU A 18 -10.22 4.02 2.22
C LEU A 18 -9.65 2.65 2.60
N THR A 19 -10.24 1.58 2.06
CA THR A 19 -9.69 0.22 2.22
C THR A 19 -8.47 0.02 1.32
N CYS A 20 -7.56 -0.87 1.71
CA CYS A 20 -6.39 -1.21 0.88
C CYS A 20 -6.77 -1.69 -0.53
N THR A 21 -7.91 -2.38 -0.68
CA THR A 21 -8.41 -2.88 -1.97
C THR A 21 -8.87 -1.73 -2.84
N ALA A 22 -9.58 -0.74 -2.25
CA ALA A 22 -9.97 0.47 -2.94
C ALA A 22 -8.74 1.31 -3.31
N LEU A 23 -7.76 1.43 -2.40
CA LEU A 23 -6.50 2.13 -2.64
C LEU A 23 -5.70 1.48 -3.78
N ALA A 24 -5.57 0.15 -3.79
CA ALA A 24 -4.92 -0.60 -4.86
C ALA A 24 -5.64 -0.38 -6.21
N SER A 25 -6.98 -0.46 -6.20
CA SER A 25 -7.81 -0.22 -7.39
C SER A 25 -7.65 1.20 -7.93
N GLN A 26 -7.66 2.22 -7.04
CA GLN A 26 -7.44 3.63 -7.40
C GLN A 26 -6.04 3.88 -7.95
N ALA A 27 -5.04 3.15 -7.46
CA ALA A 27 -3.67 3.18 -7.97
C ALA A 27 -3.47 2.35 -9.26
N GLY A 28 -4.49 1.60 -9.71
CA GLY A 28 -4.40 0.75 -10.90
C GLY A 28 -3.53 -0.50 -10.70
N ILE A 29 -3.38 -0.96 -9.46
CA ILE A 29 -2.59 -2.15 -9.11
C ILE A 29 -3.49 -3.23 -8.48
N THR A 30 -3.02 -4.47 -8.46
CA THR A 30 -3.73 -5.54 -7.75
C THR A 30 -3.49 -5.44 -6.24
N LEU A 31 -4.43 -5.94 -5.44
CA LEU A 31 -4.23 -6.06 -3.99
C LEU A 31 -2.97 -6.88 -3.66
N GLN A 32 -2.70 -7.93 -4.44
CA GLN A 32 -1.52 -8.76 -4.26
C GLN A 32 -0.22 -7.99 -4.49
N GLN A 33 -0.20 -7.07 -5.46
CA GLN A 33 0.93 -6.19 -5.72
C GLN A 33 1.12 -5.16 -4.60
N PHE A 34 0.02 -4.59 -4.10
CA PHE A 34 0.04 -3.72 -2.94
C PHE A 34 0.63 -4.42 -1.70
N LEU A 35 0.17 -5.63 -1.39
CA LEU A 35 0.67 -6.42 -0.26
C LEU A 35 2.14 -6.83 -0.44
N ALA A 36 2.55 -7.14 -1.67
CA ALA A 36 3.96 -7.44 -1.98
C ALA A 36 4.88 -6.24 -1.74
N TRP A 37 4.37 -5.01 -1.92
CA TRP A 37 5.10 -3.77 -1.62
C TRP A 37 4.92 -3.26 -0.19
N ASN A 38 4.02 -3.84 0.58
CA ASN A 38 3.75 -3.42 1.94
C ASN A 38 3.61 -4.67 2.83
N LEU A 39 4.70 -5.44 2.95
CA LEU A 39 4.69 -6.78 3.59
C LEU A 39 4.26 -6.77 5.05
N ALA A 40 4.30 -5.62 5.70
CA ALA A 40 3.79 -5.47 7.06
C ALA A 40 2.26 -5.50 7.13
N VAL A 41 1.57 -5.08 6.07
CA VAL A 41 0.10 -5.03 5.98
C VAL A 41 -0.43 -6.45 5.83
N SER A 42 -1.41 -6.82 6.66
CA SER A 42 -2.08 -8.11 6.54
C SER A 42 -2.98 -8.17 5.31
N SER A 43 -3.24 -9.37 4.82
CA SER A 43 -4.09 -9.59 3.62
C SER A 43 -5.54 -9.16 3.79
N ASP A 44 -6.03 -9.05 5.03
CA ASP A 44 -7.34 -8.50 5.38
C ASP A 44 -7.32 -6.98 5.58
N CYS A 45 -6.14 -6.36 5.53
CA CYS A 45 -5.92 -4.93 5.68
C CYS A 45 -6.45 -4.33 6.99
N VAL A 46 -6.41 -5.14 8.05
CA VAL A 46 -6.74 -4.75 9.42
C VAL A 46 -5.47 -4.50 10.22
N THR A 47 -4.46 -5.35 10.04
CA THR A 47 -3.20 -5.26 10.76
C THR A 47 -2.20 -4.42 9.98
N ASN A 48 -1.54 -3.48 10.67
CA ASN A 48 -0.56 -2.57 10.09
C ASN A 48 -1.09 -1.74 8.92
N TYR A 49 -2.40 -1.50 8.88
CA TYR A 49 -3.04 -0.58 7.93
C TYR A 49 -3.78 0.49 8.74
N TRP A 50 -3.23 1.70 8.73
CA TRP A 50 -3.62 2.78 9.63
C TRP A 50 -4.07 4.01 8.86
N LEU A 51 -5.11 4.66 9.39
CA LEU A 51 -5.55 5.98 8.94
C LEU A 51 -4.42 7.00 9.12
N GLY A 52 -4.18 7.83 8.09
CA GLY A 52 -3.13 8.85 8.12
C GLY A 52 -1.72 8.33 7.83
N GLU A 53 -1.55 7.03 7.59
CA GLU A 53 -0.27 6.47 7.12
C GLU A 53 -0.22 6.40 5.59
N ALA A 54 1.00 6.50 5.05
CA ALA A 54 1.24 6.41 3.62
C ALA A 54 1.79 5.03 3.24
N TYR A 55 1.18 4.39 2.25
CA TYR A 55 1.59 3.07 1.76
C TYR A 55 2.09 3.14 0.32
N CYS A 56 3.01 2.25 -0.01
CA CYS A 56 3.58 2.19 -1.34
C CYS A 56 2.56 1.69 -2.36
N ILE A 57 2.33 2.47 -3.42
CA ILE A 57 1.39 2.14 -4.51
C ILE A 57 2.07 2.13 -5.89
N GLY A 58 3.38 2.27 -5.92
CA GLY A 58 4.13 2.21 -7.15
C GLY A 58 5.62 2.13 -6.87
N VAL A 59 6.29 1.34 -7.69
CA VAL A 59 7.74 1.22 -7.68
C VAL A 59 8.28 1.72 -9.01
N SER A 60 9.45 2.35 -9.00
CA SER A 60 10.17 2.58 -10.24
C SER A 60 10.82 1.27 -10.66
N SER A 61 10.40 0.73 -11.79
CA SER A 61 11.23 -0.20 -12.54
C SER A 61 12.43 0.60 -13.05
N ALA A 62 13.62 0.26 -12.58
CA ALA A 62 14.85 0.67 -13.27
C ALA A 62 14.95 -0.09 -14.60
#